data_AF-A0A2S6THK1-F1
#
_entry.id   AF-A0A2S6THK1-F1
#
_cell.length_a   1.000
_cell.length_b   1.000
_cell.length_c   1.000
_cell.angle_alpha   90.00
_cell.angle_beta   90.00
_cell.angle_gamma   90.00
#
_symmetry.space_group_name_H-M   'P 1'
#
loop_
_entity.id
_entity.type
_entity.pdbx_description
1 polymer ?
#
loop_
_entity_poly.entity_id
_entity_poly.type
_entity_poly.pdbx_seq_one_letter_code
_entity_poly.pdbx_strand_id
1 'polypeptide(L)'
;GVARGKSAVTLYAGEGLMGNFDQLSRTPESLTRSLAMSIKAIGHPKRAPGHDVMIVMGYEHFRVYDRAGWTRERTMKEFEAVLTMPADDLIRGVGGVEEGLPESMAGKTVRKVRPGGLNIVRAGGEAGLMSALIGGWAASGERGSDLVTKEIGT
;
A
#
# COMPACT_ATOMS: atom_id res chain seq x y z
N GLY A 1 -2.39 18.02 -9.05
CA GLY A 1 -2.40 18.15 -7.59
C GLY A 1 -3.09 19.44 -7.20
N VAL A 2 -3.44 19.60 -5.92
CA VAL A 2 -4.03 20.84 -5.39
C VAL A 2 -2.92 21.85 -5.09
N ALA A 3 -3.17 23.13 -5.35
CA ALA A 3 -2.17 24.18 -5.15
C ALA A 3 -1.80 24.36 -3.67
N ARG A 4 -0.57 24.81 -3.40
CA ARG A 4 -0.10 25.09 -2.03
C ARG A 4 -0.99 26.14 -1.37
N GLY A 5 -1.40 25.90 -0.12
CA GLY A 5 -2.25 26.81 0.65
C GLY A 5 -3.76 26.67 0.39
N LYS A 6 -4.19 25.72 -0.45
CA LYS A 6 -5.59 25.38 -0.65
C LYS A 6 -6.00 24.17 0.18
N SER A 7 -7.23 24.19 0.66
CA SER A 7 -7.85 23.06 1.35
C SER A 7 -8.44 22.09 0.33
N ALA A 8 -8.37 20.79 0.62
CA ALA A 8 -8.94 19.76 -0.23
C ALA A 8 -9.45 18.58 0.59
N VAL A 9 -10.45 17.90 0.05
CA VAL A 9 -10.98 16.64 0.59
C VAL A 9 -10.61 15.53 -0.37
N THR A 10 -10.10 14.42 0.18
CA THR A 10 -9.87 13.19 -0.57
C THR A 10 -10.86 12.14 -0.09
N LEU A 11 -11.68 11.63 -1.01
CA LEU A 11 -12.58 10.51 -0.76
C LEU A 11 -11.91 9.21 -1.20
N TYR A 12 -11.93 8.23 -0.32
CA TYR A 12 -11.39 6.89 -0.55
C TYR A 12 -12.36 5.86 0.02
N ALA A 13 -12.83 4.94 -0.82
CA ALA A 13 -13.67 3.85 -0.36
C ALA A 13 -12.78 2.75 0.21
N GLY A 14 -12.43 2.90 1.48
CA GLY A 14 -11.55 1.99 2.21
C GLY A 14 -12.29 0.85 2.93
N GLU A 15 -11.60 -0.27 3.12
CA GLU A 15 -11.98 -1.31 4.09
C GLU A 15 -11.48 -0.98 5.50
N GLY A 16 -11.53 -1.96 6.41
CA GLY A 16 -10.98 -1.83 7.77
C GLY A 16 -9.50 -1.44 7.79
N LEU A 17 -9.12 -0.69 8.82
CA LEU A 17 -7.74 -0.28 9.05
C LEU A 17 -6.90 -1.46 9.56
N MET A 18 -5.73 -1.67 8.95
CA MET A 18 -4.70 -2.57 9.44
C MET A 18 -3.52 -1.75 9.97
N GLY A 19 -3.18 -1.94 11.25
CA GLY A 19 -1.99 -1.34 11.84
C GLY A 19 -0.71 -2.09 11.46
N ASN A 20 0.39 -1.36 11.31
CA ASN A 20 1.74 -1.89 11.23
C ASN A 20 2.58 -1.25 12.34
N PHE A 21 3.13 -2.09 13.23
CA PHE A 21 3.84 -1.71 14.45
C PHE A 21 5.33 -2.05 14.32
N ASP A 22 6.00 -1.51 13.30
CA ASP A 22 7.44 -1.72 13.11
C ASP A 22 8.27 -0.79 14.00
N GLN A 23 8.58 -1.26 15.20
CA GLN A 23 9.38 -0.50 16.15
C GLN A 23 10.88 -0.59 15.92
N LEU A 24 11.36 -1.34 14.92
CA LEU A 24 12.78 -1.71 14.78
C LEU A 24 13.43 -1.22 13.50
N SER A 25 12.71 -1.13 12.39
CA SER A 25 13.28 -0.66 11.13
C SER A 25 13.80 0.78 11.25
N ARG A 26 15.06 0.99 10.86
CA ARG A 26 15.74 2.30 10.85
C ARG A 26 16.30 2.68 9.48
N THR A 27 16.17 1.80 8.50
CA THR A 27 16.48 2.09 7.09
C THR A 27 15.19 2.08 6.28
N PRO A 28 15.09 2.92 5.24
CA PRO A 28 13.90 2.96 4.39
C PRO A 28 13.69 1.63 3.66
N GLU A 29 14.74 0.90 3.31
CA GLU A 29 14.64 -0.42 2.68
C GLU A 29 13.97 -1.44 3.62
N SER A 30 14.38 -1.48 4.88
CA SER A 30 13.79 -2.38 5.90
C SER A 30 12.33 -2.03 6.14
N LEU A 31 12.04 -0.74 6.35
CA LEU A 31 10.68 -0.26 6.63
C LEU A 31 9.74 -0.48 5.42
N THR A 32 10.24 -0.30 4.20
CA THR A 32 9.46 -0.57 2.97
C THR A 32 9.06 -2.03 2.89
N ARG A 33 9.99 -2.95 3.17
CA ARG A 33 9.70 -4.40 3.21
C ARG A 33 8.69 -4.74 4.31
N SER A 34 8.85 -4.14 5.49
CA SER A 34 7.96 -4.32 6.63
C SER A 34 6.53 -3.90 6.33
N LEU A 35 6.34 -2.67 5.84
CA LEU A 35 5.02 -2.18 5.42
C LEU A 35 4.45 -3.02 4.28
N ALA A 36 5.28 -3.45 3.33
CA ALA A 36 4.85 -4.30 2.23
C ALA A 36 4.35 -5.68 2.70
N MET A 37 4.87 -6.25 3.79
CA MET A 37 4.32 -7.49 4.36
C MET A 37 2.87 -7.30 4.82
N SER A 38 2.57 -6.21 5.52
CA SER A 38 1.20 -5.89 5.92
C SER A 38 0.30 -5.59 4.70
N ILE A 39 0.81 -4.87 3.70
CA ILE A 39 0.08 -4.64 2.43
C ILE A 39 -0.29 -5.96 1.74
N LYS A 40 0.58 -6.96 1.76
CA LYS A 40 0.31 -8.27 1.16
C LYS A 40 -0.88 -8.98 1.81
N ALA A 41 -1.15 -8.72 3.09
CA ALA A 41 -2.27 -9.31 3.82
C ALA A 41 -3.64 -8.66 3.50
N ILE A 42 -3.66 -7.42 2.99
CA ILE A 42 -4.89 -6.68 2.65
C ILE A 42 -5.77 -7.48 1.66
N GLY A 43 -7.06 -7.58 1.97
CA GLY A 43 -8.05 -8.43 1.32
C GLY A 43 -7.79 -9.94 1.51
N HIS A 44 -6.65 -10.42 1.01
CA HIS A 44 -6.16 -11.79 1.21
C HIS A 44 -4.71 -11.93 0.70
N PRO A 45 -3.80 -12.65 1.40
CA PRO A 45 -2.43 -12.92 0.95
C PRO A 45 -2.26 -13.52 -0.46
N LYS A 46 -3.24 -14.28 -0.96
CA LYS A 46 -3.20 -15.00 -2.23
C LYS A 46 -3.90 -14.25 -3.38
N ARG A 47 -4.46 -13.07 -3.11
CA ARG A 47 -5.12 -12.21 -4.11
C ARG A 47 -4.16 -11.17 -4.66
N ALA A 48 -3.96 -11.19 -5.98
CA ALA A 48 -3.15 -10.24 -6.75
C ALA A 48 -3.59 -10.16 -8.24
N PRO A 49 -3.55 -9.00 -8.92
CA PRO A 49 -3.55 -7.70 -8.29
C PRO A 49 -4.79 -7.56 -7.39
N GLY A 50 -4.54 -7.05 -6.20
CA GLY A 50 -5.56 -6.79 -5.21
C GLY A 50 -6.04 -5.35 -5.29
N HIS A 51 -6.69 -4.97 -4.21
CA HIS A 51 -7.22 -3.66 -3.92
C HIS A 51 -6.16 -2.55 -4.02
N ASP A 52 -6.62 -1.33 -4.28
CA ASP A 52 -5.83 -0.14 -3.99
C ASP A 52 -5.48 -0.10 -2.50
N VAL A 53 -4.41 0.60 -2.16
CA VAL A 53 -3.95 0.68 -0.77
C VAL A 53 -3.52 2.09 -0.44
N MET A 54 -4.04 2.61 0.67
CA MET A 54 -3.58 3.85 1.28
C MET A 54 -2.72 3.54 2.49
N ILE A 55 -1.45 3.95 2.44
CA ILE A 55 -0.57 3.99 3.60
C ILE A 55 -0.82 5.32 4.32
N VAL A 56 -1.33 5.25 5.54
CA VAL A 56 -1.32 6.35 6.49
C VAL A 56 0.01 6.27 7.25
N MET A 57 1.02 6.97 6.71
CA MET A 57 2.38 6.94 7.21
C MET A 57 2.50 7.83 8.44
N GLY A 58 2.79 7.19 9.59
CA GLY A 58 3.10 7.87 10.83
C GLY A 58 4.38 8.70 10.73
N TYR A 59 4.47 9.76 11.53
CA TYR A 59 5.60 10.70 11.46
C TYR A 59 6.96 10.02 11.67
N GLU A 60 7.11 9.15 12.67
CA GLU A 60 8.39 8.49 12.94
C GLU A 60 8.83 7.54 11.81
N HIS A 61 7.88 6.83 11.19
CA HIS A 61 8.15 6.05 9.98
C HIS A 61 8.52 6.95 8.80
N PHE A 62 7.82 8.06 8.60
CA PHE A 62 8.14 9.01 7.54
C PHE A 62 9.56 9.58 7.66
N ARG A 63 10.01 9.88 8.89
CA ARG A 63 11.38 10.39 9.14
C ARG A 63 12.49 9.43 8.70
N VAL A 64 12.23 8.12 8.72
CA VAL A 64 13.21 7.13 8.21
C VAL A 64 13.48 7.37 6.72
N TYR A 65 12.45 7.66 5.94
CA TYR A 65 12.59 7.99 4.51
C TYR A 65 13.19 9.38 4.30
N ASP A 66 12.71 10.37 5.05
CA ASP A 66 13.14 11.77 4.95
C ASP A 66 14.64 11.94 5.25
N ARG A 67 15.12 11.35 6.36
CA ARG A 67 16.53 11.38 6.75
C ARG A 67 17.45 10.68 5.74
N ALA A 68 16.93 9.67 5.05
CA ALA A 68 17.66 8.95 4.00
C ALA A 68 17.60 9.66 2.64
N GLY A 69 16.93 10.82 2.55
CA GLY A 69 16.79 11.59 1.32
C GLY A 69 15.97 10.90 0.24
N TRP A 70 15.05 10.00 0.61
CA TRP A 70 14.19 9.33 -0.37
C TRP A 70 13.15 10.29 -0.94
N THR A 71 13.16 10.45 -2.26
CA THR A 71 12.10 11.16 -2.97
C THR A 71 10.82 10.32 -3.01
N ARG A 72 9.68 10.97 -3.28
CA ARG A 72 8.41 10.26 -3.49
C ARG A 72 8.55 9.23 -4.60
N GLU A 73 9.18 9.59 -5.72
CA GLU A 73 9.35 8.72 -6.88
C GLU A 73 10.16 7.48 -6.52
N ARG A 74 11.26 7.66 -5.77
CA ARG A 74 12.06 6.53 -5.26
C ARG A 74 11.23 5.65 -4.33
N THR A 75 10.56 6.23 -3.34
CA THR A 75 9.73 5.48 -2.38
C THR A 75 8.67 4.63 -3.09
N MET A 76 7.97 5.21 -4.07
CA MET A 76 6.95 4.47 -4.84
C MET A 76 7.55 3.33 -5.65
N LYS A 77 8.72 3.55 -6.29
CA LYS A 77 9.43 2.52 -7.06
C LYS A 77 9.89 1.36 -6.17
N GLU A 78 10.40 1.66 -4.98
CA GLU A 78 10.85 0.65 -4.02
C GLU A 78 9.66 -0.17 -3.51
N PHE A 79 8.52 0.46 -3.23
CA PHE A 79 7.28 -0.27 -2.93
C PHE A 79 6.82 -1.17 -4.08
N GLU A 80 6.82 -0.67 -5.32
CA GLU A 80 6.47 -1.47 -6.51
C GLU A 80 7.36 -2.71 -6.64
N ALA A 81 8.66 -2.56 -6.41
CA ALA A 81 9.61 -3.67 -6.44
C ALA A 81 9.29 -4.73 -5.38
N VAL A 82 9.07 -4.35 -4.12
CA VAL A 82 8.83 -5.33 -3.03
C VAL A 82 7.41 -5.92 -3.01
N LEU A 83 6.47 -5.25 -3.68
CA LEU A 83 5.10 -5.69 -3.91
C LEU A 83 4.93 -6.46 -5.22
N THR A 84 6.00 -6.68 -5.98
CA THR A 84 6.04 -7.63 -7.08
C THR A 84 6.60 -8.95 -6.56
N MET A 85 5.84 -10.04 -6.68
CA MET A 85 6.18 -11.35 -6.12
C MET A 85 6.02 -12.47 -7.16
N PRO A 86 6.70 -13.61 -6.97
CA PRO A 86 6.37 -14.84 -7.68
C PRO A 86 4.90 -15.20 -7.47
N ALA A 87 4.21 -15.61 -8.53
CA ALA A 87 2.81 -16.00 -8.46
C ALA A 87 2.62 -17.40 -7.86
N ASP A 88 3.66 -18.25 -7.86
CA ASP A 88 3.59 -19.67 -7.50
C ASP A 88 3.00 -19.90 -6.10
N ASP A 89 3.44 -19.12 -5.11
CA ASP A 89 2.93 -19.22 -3.72
C ASP A 89 1.46 -18.77 -3.58
N LEU A 90 0.96 -18.00 -4.56
CA LEU A 90 -0.38 -17.43 -4.58
C LEU A 90 -1.36 -18.29 -5.39
N ILE A 91 -0.93 -19.35 -6.07
CA ILE A 91 -1.80 -20.23 -6.85
C ILE A 91 -2.83 -20.92 -5.95
N ARG A 92 -4.04 -21.12 -6.47
CA ARG A 92 -5.11 -21.86 -5.80
C ARG A 92 -4.65 -23.23 -5.32
N GLY A 93 -5.06 -23.62 -4.11
CA GLY A 93 -4.69 -24.88 -3.47
C GLY A 93 -3.30 -24.91 -2.85
N VAL A 94 -2.36 -24.04 -3.26
CA VAL A 94 -1.02 -23.99 -2.67
C VAL A 94 -1.12 -23.60 -1.19
N GLY A 95 -0.45 -24.37 -0.33
CA GLY A 95 -0.54 -24.20 1.13
C GLY A 95 -1.87 -24.67 1.72
N GLY A 96 -2.66 -25.47 0.99
CA GLY A 96 -3.96 -25.97 1.46
C GLY A 96 -5.08 -24.94 1.45
N VAL A 97 -4.90 -23.82 0.73
CA VAL A 97 -5.89 -22.74 0.63
C VAL A 97 -6.45 -22.69 -0.77
N GLU A 98 -7.76 -22.95 -0.94
CA GLU A 98 -8.40 -22.98 -2.27
C GLU A 98 -8.35 -21.64 -3.00
N GLU A 99 -8.41 -20.53 -2.26
CA GLU A 99 -8.33 -19.18 -2.82
C GLU A 99 -6.96 -18.89 -3.44
N GLY A 100 -6.92 -18.12 -4.52
CA GLY A 100 -5.68 -17.72 -5.15
C GLY A 100 -5.77 -17.47 -6.66
N LEU A 101 -4.59 -17.36 -7.27
CA LEU A 101 -4.39 -17.16 -8.69
C LEU A 101 -4.64 -18.44 -9.49
N PRO A 102 -5.12 -18.34 -10.74
CA PRO A 102 -5.26 -19.51 -11.60
C PRO A 102 -3.88 -20.14 -11.90
N GLU A 103 -3.85 -21.45 -12.09
CA GLU A 103 -2.64 -22.23 -12.38
C GLU A 103 -1.84 -21.70 -13.58
N SER A 104 -2.52 -21.10 -14.56
CA SER A 104 -1.90 -20.40 -15.72
C SER A 104 -0.92 -19.26 -15.36
N MET A 105 -0.86 -18.86 -14.08
CA MET A 105 0.10 -17.89 -13.55
C MET A 105 1.42 -18.51 -13.07
N ALA A 106 1.55 -19.85 -13.08
CA ALA A 106 2.78 -20.53 -12.68
C ALA A 106 4.03 -20.02 -13.44
N GLY A 107 5.13 -19.84 -12.71
CA GLY A 107 6.40 -19.31 -13.20
C GLY A 107 6.39 -17.81 -13.54
N LYS A 108 5.29 -17.09 -13.30
CA LYS A 108 5.16 -15.66 -13.57
C LYS A 108 5.33 -14.83 -12.29
N THR A 109 5.52 -13.53 -12.47
CA THR A 109 5.42 -12.56 -11.39
C THR A 109 4.08 -11.83 -11.44
N VAL A 110 3.62 -11.38 -10.29
CA VAL A 110 2.38 -10.62 -10.13
C VAL A 110 2.64 -9.46 -9.17
N ARG A 111 1.88 -8.38 -9.34
CA ARG A 111 1.93 -7.22 -8.44
C ARG A 111 0.79 -7.33 -7.44
N LYS A 112 1.06 -7.15 -6.15
CA LYS A 112 0.02 -7.13 -5.12
C LYS A 112 -0.94 -5.96 -5.30
N VAL A 113 -0.41 -4.79 -5.66
CA VAL A 113 -1.18 -3.56 -5.91
C VAL A 113 -1.01 -3.21 -7.39
N ARG A 114 -2.10 -2.83 -8.04
CA ARG A 114 -2.05 -2.40 -9.45
C ARG A 114 -1.20 -1.13 -9.62
N PRO A 115 -0.69 -0.84 -10.84
CA PRO A 115 -0.06 0.44 -11.13
C PRO A 115 -0.99 1.61 -10.75
N GLY A 116 -0.46 2.58 -9.99
CA GLY A 116 -1.23 3.74 -9.51
C GLY A 116 -2.19 3.47 -8.34
N GLY A 117 -2.30 2.22 -7.87
CA GLY A 117 -3.20 1.86 -6.76
C GLY A 117 -2.63 2.10 -5.36
N LEU A 118 -1.33 2.37 -5.24
CA LEU A 118 -0.69 2.67 -3.95
C LEU A 118 -0.68 4.19 -3.70
N ASN A 119 -1.21 4.61 -2.56
CA ASN A 119 -1.26 5.99 -2.12
C ASN A 119 -0.62 6.13 -0.74
N ILE A 120 0.01 7.28 -0.47
CA ILE A 120 0.63 7.57 0.83
C ILE A 120 0.12 8.91 1.31
N VAL A 121 -0.44 8.93 2.52
CA VAL A 121 -0.77 10.15 3.26
C VAL A 121 0.07 10.19 4.53
N ARG A 122 0.41 11.39 5.00
CA ARG A 122 1.11 11.58 6.27
C ARG A 122 0.11 12.01 7.33
N ALA A 123 0.11 11.35 8.48
CA ALA A 123 -0.73 11.71 9.62
C ALA A 123 -0.08 11.24 10.93
N GLY A 124 -0.63 11.70 12.06
CA GLY A 124 -0.10 11.38 13.38
C GLY A 124 0.95 12.37 13.88
N GLY A 125 1.53 12.07 15.05
CA GLY A 125 2.54 12.89 15.71
C GLY A 125 3.81 12.11 16.00
N GLU A 126 4.70 12.69 16.82
CA GLU A 126 6.04 12.14 17.09
C GLU A 126 6.06 10.88 17.95
N ALA A 127 4.90 10.45 18.46
CA ALA A 127 4.77 9.28 19.30
C ALA A 127 4.36 8.06 18.48
N GLY A 128 5.20 7.02 18.54
CA GLY A 128 4.88 5.70 18.03
C GLY A 128 5.46 5.40 16.64
N LEU A 129 6.33 4.38 16.60
CA LEU A 129 6.82 3.76 15.38
C LEU A 129 5.73 2.87 14.78
N MET A 130 4.68 3.53 14.30
CA MET A 130 3.45 2.91 13.82
C MET A 130 3.01 3.58 12.53
N SER A 131 2.37 2.80 11.66
CA SER A 131 1.63 3.31 10.52
C SER A 131 0.38 2.48 10.34
N ALA A 132 -0.54 2.98 9.53
CA ALA A 132 -1.75 2.25 9.20
C ALA A 132 -1.89 2.08 7.70
N LEU A 133 -2.63 1.06 7.31
CA LEU A 133 -2.86 0.65 5.95
C LEU A 133 -4.35 0.46 5.77
N ILE A 134 -4.89 0.97 4.68
CA ILE A 134 -6.31 0.90 4.37
C ILE A 134 -6.43 0.35 2.95
N GLY A 135 -6.92 -0.88 2.80
CA GLY A 135 -7.28 -1.44 1.50
C GLY A 135 -8.47 -0.70 0.89
N GLY A 136 -8.56 -0.65 -0.43
CA GLY A 136 -9.67 -0.04 -1.16
C GLY A 136 -10.73 -1.06 -1.55
N TRP A 137 -11.90 -0.61 -2.01
CA TRP A 137 -12.92 -1.51 -2.56
C TRP A 137 -12.68 -1.81 -4.06
N ALA A 138 -12.41 -3.08 -4.37
CA ALA A 138 -12.07 -3.59 -5.70
C ALA A 138 -10.93 -2.80 -6.42
N ALA A 139 -10.51 -3.27 -7.59
CA ALA A 139 -9.60 -2.49 -8.43
C ALA A 139 -10.41 -1.39 -9.17
N SER A 140 -9.84 -0.18 -9.31
CA SER A 140 -10.44 0.99 -9.97
C SER A 140 -11.22 0.71 -11.27
N GLY A 141 -12.18 1.57 -11.59
CA GLY A 141 -13.00 1.51 -12.81
C GLY A 141 -14.45 1.14 -12.51
N GLU A 142 -15.18 0.63 -13.52
CA GLU A 142 -16.65 0.41 -13.45
C GLU A 142 -17.11 -0.46 -12.27
N ARG A 143 -16.25 -1.32 -11.73
CA ARG A 143 -16.54 -2.20 -10.58
C ARG A 143 -15.91 -1.77 -9.26
N GLY A 144 -15.00 -0.78 -9.27
CA GLY A 144 -14.24 -0.37 -8.09
C GLY A 144 -14.44 1.10 -7.75
N SER A 145 -13.62 1.57 -6.81
CA SER A 145 -13.60 2.97 -6.42
C SER A 145 -12.33 3.65 -6.88
N ASP A 146 -12.45 4.87 -7.38
CA ASP A 146 -11.31 5.76 -7.61
C ASP A 146 -11.12 6.68 -6.40
N LEU A 147 -9.85 6.88 -6.02
CA LEU A 147 -9.48 7.93 -5.09
C LEU A 147 -9.65 9.29 -5.77
N VAL A 148 -10.52 10.13 -5.24
CA VAL A 148 -10.80 11.46 -5.80
C VAL A 148 -10.47 12.53 -4.77
N THR A 149 -9.65 13.49 -5.19
CA THR A 149 -9.37 14.70 -4.42
C THR A 149 -10.06 15.90 -5.06
N LYS A 150 -10.80 16.68 -4.26
CA LYS A 150 -11.43 17.94 -4.67
C LYS A 150 -10.93 19.08 -3.78
N GLU A 151 -10.49 20.17 -4.41
CA GLU A 151 -10.29 21.44 -3.70
C GLU A 151 -11.64 21.90 -3.12
N ILE A 152 -11.61 22.40 -1.89
CA ILE A 152 -12.78 22.96 -1.22
C ILE A 152 -12.53 24.43 -0.91
N GLY A 153 -13.60 25.22 -0.98
CA GLY A 153 -13.59 26.59 -0.48
C GLY A 153 -13.43 26.63 1.04
N THR A 154 -12.97 27.77 1.54
CA THR A 154 -13.12 28.15 2.95
C THR A 154 -14.49 28.73 3.20
#